data_AF-A0A643FE23-F1
#
_entry.id   AF-A0A643FE23-F1
#
_cell.length_a   1.000
_cell.length_b   1.000
_cell.length_c   1.000
_cell.angle_alpha   90.00
_cell.angle_beta   90.00
_cell.angle_gamma   90.00
#
_symmetry.space_group_name_H-M   'P 1'
#
loop_
_entity.id
_entity.type
_entity.pdbx_description
1 polymer ?
#
loop_
_entity_poly.entity_id
_entity_poly.type
_entity_poly.pdbx_seq_one_letter_code
_entity_poly.pdbx_strand_id
1 'polypeptide(L)'
;MAMSVGSSAEDDMMVEMNTTPLIDVMLVLLIMFIITIPVQTHAVKMNMPVNSHNAPPPKPPEIVRIDIDFDGTIGWNGEQVPSRGDLEARLYRLSLLPDQPEVHVRPNKLVTYKYVAMVLAEAQRLGVTKIGIIGNEQFMN
;
A
#
# COMPACT_ATOMS: atom_id res chain seq x y z
N MET A 1 -101.24 -32.39 51.34
CA MET A 1 -101.23 -30.96 51.75
C MET A 1 -99.90 -30.71 52.43
N ALA A 2 -99.05 -29.75 52.11
CA ALA A 2 -98.92 -28.77 51.04
C ALA A 2 -97.48 -28.21 51.17
N MET A 3 -96.83 -27.96 50.03
CA MET A 3 -95.79 -26.97 49.73
C MET A 3 -94.77 -26.53 50.81
N SER A 4 -93.48 -26.62 50.48
CA SER A 4 -92.73 -25.41 50.10
C SER A 4 -91.41 -25.77 49.40
N VAL A 5 -91.33 -25.39 48.13
CA VAL A 5 -90.15 -25.39 47.28
C VAL A 5 -89.16 -24.33 47.80
N GLY A 6 -87.92 -24.75 48.07
CA GLY A 6 -86.77 -23.86 48.25
C GLY A 6 -85.88 -24.06 47.04
N SER A 7 -85.97 -23.13 46.10
CA SER A 7 -85.26 -23.08 44.83
C SER A 7 -83.75 -23.20 44.99
N SER A 8 -83.17 -24.02 44.12
CA SER A 8 -81.80 -23.99 43.62
C SER A 8 -81.15 -22.60 43.74
N ALA A 9 -80.29 -22.45 44.74
CA ALA A 9 -79.26 -21.42 44.80
C ALA A 9 -77.91 -22.08 44.44
N GLU A 10 -77.87 -22.71 43.27
CA GLU A 10 -76.66 -22.74 42.46
C GLU A 10 -76.57 -21.35 41.82
N ASP A 11 -76.38 -20.34 42.67
CA ASP A 11 -76.08 -18.99 42.21
C ASP A 11 -74.67 -19.06 41.66
N ASP A 12 -74.65 -18.97 40.35
CA ASP A 12 -73.56 -18.74 39.44
C ASP A 12 -72.62 -17.66 40.02
N MET A 13 -71.76 -18.06 40.98
CA MET A 13 -70.55 -17.32 41.29
C MET A 13 -69.63 -17.53 40.10
N MET A 14 -69.96 -16.88 38.98
CA MET A 14 -69.05 -16.62 37.89
C MET A 14 -67.88 -15.90 38.52
N VAL A 15 -66.85 -16.66 38.88
CA VAL A 15 -65.55 -16.13 39.27
C VAL A 15 -65.05 -15.41 38.04
N GLU A 16 -65.31 -14.10 37.99
CA GLU A 16 -64.73 -13.22 37.01
C GLU A 16 -63.22 -13.31 37.23
N MET A 17 -62.56 -14.19 36.47
CA MET A 17 -61.13 -14.37 36.57
C MET A 17 -60.51 -13.00 36.32
N ASN A 18 -59.73 -12.50 37.28
CA ASN A 18 -59.03 -11.23 37.13
C ASN A 18 -58.05 -11.37 35.96
N THR A 19 -58.50 -10.98 34.77
CA THR A 19 -57.72 -11.07 33.53
C THR A 19 -56.70 -9.95 33.45
N THR A 20 -56.91 -8.83 34.14
CA THR A 20 -56.00 -7.69 34.20
C THR A 20 -54.62 -8.05 34.76
N PRO A 21 -54.49 -8.71 35.95
CA PRO A 21 -53.20 -9.22 36.42
C PRO A 21 -52.60 -10.28 35.50
N LEU A 22 -53.43 -11.09 34.84
CA LEU A 22 -52.99 -12.17 33.97
C LEU A 22 -52.37 -11.61 32.67
N ILE A 23 -52.99 -10.58 32.11
CA ILE A 23 -52.49 -9.84 30.95
C ILE A 23 -51.17 -9.14 31.28
N ASP A 24 -51.02 -8.56 32.47
CA ASP A 24 -49.77 -7.90 32.89
C ASP A 24 -48.61 -8.89 32.95
N VAL A 25 -48.82 -10.06 33.57
CA VAL A 25 -47.82 -11.15 33.59
C VAL A 25 -47.47 -11.61 32.17
N MET A 26 -48.47 -11.77 31.29
CA MET A 26 -48.22 -12.15 29.90
C MET A 26 -47.44 -11.08 29.12
N LEU A 27 -47.74 -9.80 29.35
CA LEU A 27 -47.10 -8.68 28.66
C LEU A 27 -45.64 -8.50 29.12
N VAL A 28 -45.37 -8.69 30.42
CA VAL A 28 -44.00 -8.76 30.96
C VAL A 28 -43.20 -9.89 30.31
N LEU A 29 -43.79 -11.08 30.14
CA LEU A 29 -43.12 -12.21 29.48
C LEU A 29 -42.83 -11.92 28.00
N LEU A 30 -43.75 -11.26 27.28
CA LEU A 30 -43.51 -10.85 25.89
C LEU A 30 -42.38 -9.83 25.78
N ILE A 31 -42.33 -8.83 26.66
CA ILE A 31 -41.24 -7.86 26.68
C ILE A 31 -39.91 -8.57 26.98
N MET A 32 -39.88 -9.49 27.96
CA MET A 32 -38.67 -10.28 28.24
C MET A 32 -38.22 -11.08 27.00
N PHE A 33 -39.13 -11.74 26.28
CA PHE A 33 -38.78 -12.43 25.04
C PHE A 33 -38.24 -11.49 23.95
N ILE A 34 -38.78 -10.28 23.82
CA ILE A 34 -38.30 -9.30 22.83
C ILE A 34 -36.89 -8.80 23.18
N ILE A 35 -36.61 -8.44 24.44
CA ILE A 35 -35.32 -7.82 24.81
C ILE A 35 -34.17 -8.82 24.87
N THR A 36 -34.46 -10.12 25.00
CA THR A 36 -33.44 -11.16 25.18
C THR A 36 -32.70 -11.50 23.89
N ILE A 37 -33.15 -11.02 22.73
CA ILE A 37 -32.44 -11.22 21.45
C ILE A 37 -31.18 -10.35 21.42
N PRO A 38 -29.96 -10.95 21.43
CA PRO A 38 -28.73 -10.17 21.35
C PRO A 38 -28.58 -9.57 19.96
N VAL A 39 -28.12 -8.32 19.89
CA VAL A 39 -27.80 -7.67 18.63
C VAL A 39 -26.64 -8.43 17.96
N GLN A 40 -26.88 -8.99 16.78
CA GLN A 40 -25.85 -9.63 15.96
C GLN A 40 -24.93 -8.55 15.39
N THR A 41 -23.79 -8.32 16.04
CA THR A 41 -22.73 -7.48 15.48
C THR A 41 -21.79 -8.35 14.66
N HIS A 42 -21.75 -8.14 13.35
CA HIS A 42 -20.71 -8.73 12.50
C HIS A 42 -19.40 -7.99 12.75
N ALA A 43 -18.64 -8.42 13.77
CA ALA A 43 -17.27 -7.98 13.96
C ALA A 43 -16.39 -8.66 12.91
N VAL A 44 -16.21 -8.01 11.75
CA VAL A 44 -15.15 -8.39 10.82
C VAL A 44 -13.83 -8.11 11.54
N LYS A 45 -13.16 -9.16 12.02
CA LYS A 45 -11.78 -9.08 12.50
C LYS A 45 -10.88 -8.75 11.29
N MET A 46 -10.78 -7.48 10.94
CA MET A 46 -9.75 -7.01 10.02
C MET A 46 -8.41 -7.13 10.73
N ASN A 47 -7.68 -8.18 10.40
CA ASN A 47 -6.25 -8.23 10.65
C ASN A 47 -5.61 -7.20 9.72
N MET A 48 -5.54 -5.94 10.17
CA MET A 48 -4.67 -4.98 9.51
C MET A 48 -3.25 -5.51 9.67
N PRO A 49 -2.50 -5.75 8.58
CA PRO A 49 -1.09 -6.06 8.71
C PRO A 49 -0.45 -4.91 9.48
N VAL A 50 0.03 -5.19 10.68
CA VAL A 50 0.97 -4.28 11.32
C VAL A 50 2.13 -4.18 10.34
N ASN A 51 2.46 -2.95 9.91
CA ASN A 51 3.66 -2.69 9.13
C ASN A 51 4.85 -3.08 10.02
N SER A 52 5.18 -4.37 10.03
CA SER A 52 6.47 -4.85 10.49
C SER A 52 7.47 -4.22 9.53
N HIS A 53 8.50 -3.61 10.10
CA HIS A 53 9.57 -2.85 9.47
C HIS A 53 9.36 -1.33 9.48
N ASN A 54 9.79 -0.73 10.61
CA ASN A 54 10.51 0.55 10.62
C ASN A 54 11.85 0.45 9.84
N ALA A 55 11.89 -0.26 8.70
CA ALA A 55 12.98 -0.11 7.77
C ALA A 55 12.78 1.26 7.11
N PRO A 56 13.77 2.17 7.15
CA PRO A 56 13.75 3.34 6.29
C PRO A 56 13.41 2.89 4.86
N PRO A 57 12.61 3.66 4.10
CA PRO A 57 12.43 3.36 2.68
C PRO A 57 13.81 3.14 2.06
N PRO A 58 13.96 2.14 1.17
CA PRO A 58 15.25 1.85 0.54
C PRO A 58 15.84 3.14 0.01
N LYS A 59 17.09 3.43 0.39
CA LYS A 59 17.78 4.64 -0.10
C LYS A 59 17.74 4.59 -1.63
N PRO A 60 17.34 5.69 -2.29
CA PRO A 60 17.44 5.76 -3.74
C PRO A 60 18.87 5.42 -4.17
N PRO A 61 19.07 4.62 -5.23
CA PRO A 61 20.40 4.36 -5.74
C PRO A 61 21.06 5.69 -6.11
N GLU A 62 22.34 5.82 -5.79
CA GLU A 62 23.11 6.98 -6.20
C GLU A 62 23.21 7.00 -7.73
N ILE A 63 22.98 8.15 -8.35
CA ILE A 63 22.98 8.31 -9.81
C ILE A 63 24.17 9.15 -10.21
N VAL A 64 24.99 8.63 -11.11
CA VAL A 64 26.10 9.34 -11.74
C VAL A 64 25.67 9.69 -13.17
N ARG A 65 25.71 10.97 -13.51
CA ARG A 65 25.40 11.46 -14.85
C ARG A 65 26.68 11.72 -15.62
N ILE A 66 26.76 11.13 -16.81
CA ILE A 66 27.81 11.42 -17.78
C ILE A 66 27.17 12.13 -18.96
N ASP A 67 27.49 13.40 -19.14
CA ASP A 67 27.02 14.18 -20.28
C ASP A 67 28.08 14.19 -21.37
N ILE A 68 27.67 14.06 -22.63
CA ILE A 68 28.59 14.15 -23.76
C ILE A 68 28.09 15.28 -24.65
N ASP A 69 28.86 16.36 -24.75
CA ASP A 69 28.46 17.54 -25.50
C ASP A 69 28.70 17.36 -27.01
N PHE A 70 28.24 18.31 -27.83
CA PHE A 70 28.26 18.23 -29.30
C PHE A 70 29.68 18.06 -29.89
N ASP A 71 30.69 18.60 -29.22
CA ASP A 71 32.11 18.52 -29.60
C ASP A 71 32.80 17.24 -29.11
N GLY A 72 32.10 16.41 -28.33
CA GLY A 72 32.64 15.23 -27.68
C GLY A 72 33.27 15.50 -26.31
N THR A 73 33.10 16.71 -25.76
CA THR A 73 33.46 17.02 -24.38
C THR A 73 32.63 16.18 -23.41
N ILE A 74 33.30 15.54 -22.45
CA ILE A 74 32.66 14.66 -21.48
C ILE A 74 32.53 15.41 -20.16
N GLY A 75 31.32 15.46 -19.63
CA GLY A 75 30.99 15.97 -18.31
C GLY A 75 30.65 14.83 -17.35
N TRP A 76 31.00 15.01 -16.08
CA TRP A 76 30.68 14.12 -14.97
C TRP A 76 29.93 14.91 -13.92
N ASN A 77 28.65 14.59 -13.72
CA ASN A 77 27.75 15.32 -12.80
C ASN A 77 27.74 16.85 -13.04
N GLY A 78 27.96 17.29 -14.28
CA GLY A 78 28.02 18.71 -14.65
C GLY A 78 29.41 19.35 -14.56
N GLU A 79 30.43 18.63 -14.10
CA GLU A 79 31.83 19.07 -14.14
C GLU A 79 32.52 18.52 -15.40
N GLN A 80 33.25 19.36 -16.13
CA GLN A 80 34.01 18.89 -17.29
C GLN A 80 35.12 17.93 -16.86
N VAL A 81 35.21 16.79 -17.54
CA VAL A 81 36.29 15.83 -17.36
C VAL A 81 37.43 16.21 -18.30
N PRO A 82 38.61 16.61 -17.77
CA PRO A 82 39.67 17.22 -18.59
C PRO A 82 40.41 16.21 -19.47
N SER A 83 40.44 14.93 -19.09
CA SER A 83 41.09 13.90 -19.89
C SER A 83 40.39 12.55 -19.81
N ARG A 84 40.68 11.70 -20.78
CA ARG A 84 40.22 10.30 -20.81
C ARG A 84 40.71 9.51 -19.60
N GLY A 85 41.95 9.75 -19.14
CA GLY A 85 42.49 9.08 -17.95
C GLY A 85 41.72 9.43 -16.69
N ASP A 86 41.22 10.66 -16.58
CA ASP A 86 40.38 11.08 -15.45
C ASP A 86 39.01 10.40 -15.47
N LEU A 87 38.43 10.22 -16.66
CA LEU A 87 37.18 9.46 -16.82
C LEU A 87 37.37 8.00 -16.38
N GLU A 88 38.41 7.35 -16.87
CA GLU A 88 38.75 5.96 -16.51
C GLU A 88 38.97 5.82 -14.99
N ALA A 89 39.69 6.76 -14.37
CA ALA A 89 39.92 6.75 -12.93
C ALA A 89 38.62 6.91 -12.12
N ARG A 90 37.70 7.79 -12.57
CA ARG A 90 36.38 7.97 -11.94
C ARG A 90 35.53 6.70 -12.09
N LEU A 91 35.46 6.12 -13.29
CA LEU A 91 34.74 4.87 -13.56
C LEU A 91 35.31 3.67 -12.79
N TYR A 92 36.63 3.56 -12.67
CA TYR A 92 37.29 2.53 -11.88
C TYR A 92 36.94 2.65 -10.40
N ARG A 93 36.87 3.86 -9.85
CA ARG A 93 36.41 4.05 -8.45
C ARG A 93 34.97 3.59 -8.26
N LEU A 94 34.10 3.80 -9.25
CA LEU A 94 32.72 3.32 -9.18
C LEU A 94 32.63 1.80 -9.19
N SER A 95 33.46 1.11 -9.99
CA SER A 95 33.40 -0.35 -10.07
C SER A 95 33.89 -1.06 -8.81
N LEU A 96 34.69 -0.38 -7.97
CA LEU A 96 35.13 -0.87 -6.67
C LEU A 96 34.05 -0.76 -5.57
N LEU A 97 32.98 -0.01 -5.81
CA LEU A 97 31.90 0.13 -4.83
C LEU A 97 31.08 -1.17 -4.75
N PRO A 98 30.76 -1.66 -3.53
CA PRO A 98 29.97 -2.88 -3.35
C PRO A 98 28.52 -2.70 -3.85
N ASP A 99 27.97 -1.49 -3.75
CA ASP A 99 26.75 -1.08 -4.43
C ASP A 99 27.10 -0.03 -5.48
N GLN A 100 27.18 -0.47 -6.74
CA GLN A 100 27.50 0.43 -7.85
C GLN A 100 26.34 1.41 -8.08
N PRO A 101 26.63 2.72 -8.24
CA PRO A 101 25.63 3.68 -8.66
C PRO A 101 25.16 3.42 -10.09
N GLU A 102 23.98 3.90 -10.43
CA GLU A 102 23.52 3.89 -11.81
C GLU A 102 24.21 4.99 -12.60
N VAL A 103 24.89 4.62 -13.68
CA VAL A 103 25.53 5.55 -14.61
C VAL A 103 24.57 5.88 -15.74
N HIS A 104 24.10 7.12 -15.78
CA HIS A 104 23.22 7.63 -16.82
C HIS A 104 24.04 8.44 -17.83
N VAL A 105 24.19 7.88 -19.04
CA VAL A 105 24.89 8.53 -20.15
C VAL A 105 23.88 9.35 -20.96
N ARG A 106 24.10 10.67 -21.05
CA ARG A 106 23.28 11.61 -21.80
C ARG A 106 24.09 12.20 -22.96
N PRO A 107 23.94 11.67 -24.17
CA PRO A 107 24.57 12.26 -25.35
C PRO A 107 23.81 13.48 -25.84
N ASN A 108 24.53 14.52 -26.28
CA ASN A 108 23.98 15.61 -27.06
C ASN A 108 23.51 15.09 -28.43
N LYS A 109 22.38 15.57 -28.93
CA LYS A 109 21.82 15.17 -30.24
C LYS A 109 22.80 15.29 -31.41
N LEU A 110 23.72 16.25 -31.37
CA LEU A 110 24.69 16.51 -32.45
C LEU A 110 26.00 15.74 -32.30
N VAL A 111 26.20 15.02 -31.18
CA VAL A 111 27.47 14.34 -30.93
C VAL A 111 27.66 13.15 -31.85
N THR A 112 28.89 12.95 -32.32
CA THR A 112 29.23 11.74 -33.08
C THR A 112 29.15 10.51 -32.19
N TYR A 113 28.48 9.45 -32.68
CA TYR A 113 28.31 8.17 -31.96
C TYR A 113 29.63 7.58 -31.41
N LYS A 114 30.77 7.85 -32.06
CA LYS A 114 32.10 7.41 -31.60
C LYS A 114 32.39 7.79 -30.13
N TYR A 115 31.97 8.98 -29.69
CA TYR A 115 32.23 9.45 -28.32
C TYR A 115 31.36 8.70 -27.32
N VAL A 116 30.10 8.45 -27.67
CA VAL A 116 29.16 7.67 -26.85
C VAL A 116 29.63 6.23 -26.72
N ALA A 117 29.96 5.59 -27.85
CA ALA A 117 30.47 4.22 -27.88
C ALA A 117 31.76 4.08 -27.08
N MET A 118 32.62 5.10 -27.13
CA MET A 118 33.87 5.14 -26.38
C MET A 118 33.63 5.14 -24.86
N VAL A 119 32.73 6.00 -24.37
CA VAL A 119 32.36 6.06 -22.94
C VAL A 119 31.75 4.73 -22.47
N LEU A 120 30.85 4.16 -23.28
CA LEU A 120 30.21 2.88 -22.97
C LEU A 120 31.23 1.73 -22.92
N ALA A 121 32.15 1.68 -23.89
CA ALA A 121 33.19 0.66 -23.93
C ALA A 121 34.14 0.75 -22.73
N GLU A 122 34.51 1.96 -22.30
CA GLU A 122 35.33 2.16 -21.10
C GLU A 122 34.63 1.74 -19.83
N ALA A 123 33.38 2.18 -19.65
CA ALA A 123 32.60 1.83 -18.48
C ALA A 123 32.39 0.31 -18.37
N GLN A 124 32.10 -0.36 -19.50
CA GLN A 124 31.99 -1.81 -19.56
C GLN A 124 33.32 -2.51 -19.27
N ARG A 125 34.43 -2.04 -19.87
CA ARG A 125 35.78 -2.59 -19.64
C ARG A 125 36.19 -2.51 -18.18
N LEU A 126 35.80 -1.45 -17.49
CA LEU A 126 36.13 -1.20 -16.08
C LEU A 126 35.18 -1.89 -15.10
N GLY A 127 34.18 -2.63 -15.59
CA GLY A 127 33.27 -3.43 -14.76
C GLY A 127 32.12 -2.63 -14.15
N VAL A 128 31.75 -1.49 -14.74
CA VAL A 128 30.53 -0.77 -14.37
C VAL A 128 29.34 -1.48 -15.01
N THR A 129 28.46 -2.03 -14.17
CA THR A 129 27.38 -2.93 -14.62
C THR A 129 26.03 -2.23 -14.78
N LYS A 130 25.78 -1.18 -14.01
CA LYS A 130 24.51 -0.43 -14.03
C LYS A 130 24.65 0.82 -14.92
N ILE A 131 24.59 0.62 -16.24
CA ILE A 131 24.68 1.72 -17.23
C ILE A 131 23.36 1.86 -17.98
N GLY A 132 22.84 3.09 -18.07
CA GLY A 132 21.67 3.44 -18.87
C GLY A 132 21.96 4.63 -19.78
N ILE A 133 21.44 4.60 -21.01
CA ILE A 133 21.46 5.76 -21.91
C ILE A 133 20.13 6.49 -21.74
N ILE A 134 20.18 7.78 -21.43
CA ILE A 134 19.01 8.64 -21.27
C ILE A 134 18.98 9.68 -22.39
N GLY A 135 17.77 10.11 -22.80
CA GLY A 135 17.63 11.03 -23.93
C GLY A 135 17.60 10.34 -25.29
N ASN A 136 17.42 9.01 -25.33
CA ASN A 136 17.37 8.24 -26.58
C ASN A 136 16.15 8.63 -27.44
N GLU A 137 15.13 9.24 -26.84
CA GLU A 137 13.98 9.85 -27.52
C GLU A 137 14.38 10.96 -28.50
N GLN A 138 15.54 11.60 -28.32
CA GLN A 138 16.01 12.68 -29.21
C GLN A 138 16.49 12.19 -30.58
N PHE A 139 16.72 10.87 -30.72
CA PHE A 139 17.22 10.22 -31.94
C PHE A 139 16.14 9.43 -32.70
N MET A 140 14.90 9.37 -32.19
CA MET A 140 13.81 8.60 -32.82
C MET A 140 12.99 9.36 -33.88
N ASN A 141 13.48 10.50 -34.37
CA ASN A 141 12.83 11.27 -35.44
C ASN A 141 13.68 11.32 -36.71
#